data_AF-A0AA38C6F5-F1
#
_entry.id   AF-A0AA38C6F5-F1
#
_cell.length_a   1.000
_cell.length_b   1.000
_cell.length_c   1.000
_cell.angle_alpha   90.00
_cell.angle_beta   90.00
_cell.angle_gamma   90.00
#
_symmetry.space_group_name_H-M   'P 1'
#
loop_
_entity.id
_entity.type
_entity.pdbx_description
1 polymer ?
#
loop_
_entity_poly.entity_id
_entity_poly.type
_entity_poly.pdbx_seq_one_letter_code
_entity_poly.pdbx_strand_id
1 'polypeptide(L)'
;MAFEILNSLIVYRYPKTSGWDIMLGMNFWGSIYSFIYMFLVPGGGGFEAMQFCKQHPEAAWDILWFCVCGAVGQNFIFTTISLFGSLANTTITTVRKFFSILVSSLYSGNPLSDRQW
;
A
#
# COMPACT_ATOMS: atom_id res chain seq x y z
N MET A 1 -19.32 32.55 15.60
CA MET A 1 -18.38 32.83 16.70
C MET A 1 -17.96 31.58 17.48
N ALA A 2 -18.79 30.94 18.30
CA ALA A 2 -18.36 29.74 19.07
C ALA A 2 -17.90 28.56 18.18
N PHE A 3 -18.58 28.31 17.06
CA PHE A 3 -18.21 27.28 16.10
C PHE A 3 -16.86 27.56 15.39
N GLU A 4 -16.57 28.82 15.08
CA GLU A 4 -15.31 29.21 14.42
C GLU A 4 -14.13 29.15 15.38
N ILE A 5 -14.34 29.54 16.65
CA ILE A 5 -13.34 29.42 17.72
C ILE A 5 -13.05 27.93 18.00
N LEU A 6 -14.08 27.08 18.01
CA LEU A 6 -13.89 25.65 18.16
C LEU A 6 -13.10 25.06 16.98
N ASN A 7 -13.42 25.46 15.74
CA ASN A 7 -12.71 24.99 14.55
C ASN A 7 -11.24 25.46 14.54
N SER A 8 -10.97 26.71 14.89
CA SER A 8 -9.59 27.22 14.99
C SER A 8 -8.78 26.54 16.10
N LEU A 9 -9.40 26.22 17.24
CA LEU A 9 -8.77 25.41 18.30
C LEU A 9 -8.49 23.97 17.85
N ILE A 10 -9.38 23.35 17.08
CA ILE A 10 -9.16 22.01 16.52
C ILE A 10 -8.01 22.03 15.51
N VAL A 11 -7.97 23.00 14.60
CA VAL A 11 -6.90 23.13 13.59
C VAL A 11 -5.55 23.42 14.24
N TYR A 12 -5.52 24.21 15.32
CA TYR A 12 -4.30 24.47 16.09
C TYR A 12 -3.81 23.23 16.86
N ARG A 13 -4.74 22.44 17.40
CA ARG A 13 -4.44 21.22 18.17
C ARG A 13 -4.00 20.04 17.27
N TYR A 14 -4.45 20.01 16.02
CA TYR A 14 -4.14 18.99 15.03
C TYR A 14 -3.54 19.63 13.76
N PRO A 15 -2.25 20.00 13.78
CA PRO A 15 -1.58 20.50 12.59
C PRO A 15 -1.67 19.46 11.47
N LYS A 16 -2.04 19.90 10.26
CA LYS A 16 -2.15 19.00 9.11
C LYS A 16 -0.77 18.45 8.76
N THR A 17 -0.52 17.18 9.07
CA THR A 17 0.68 16.46 8.65
C THR A 17 0.69 16.34 7.13
N SER A 18 1.84 16.62 6.50
CA SER A 18 1.98 16.47 5.05
C SER A 18 1.82 15.00 4.66
N GLY A 19 1.13 14.71 3.56
CA GLY A 19 0.98 13.33 3.06
C GLY A 19 2.34 12.66 2.81
N TRP A 20 3.35 13.44 2.45
CA TRP A 20 4.73 12.99 2.26
C TRP A 20 5.40 12.52 3.56
N ASP A 21 5.17 13.21 4.68
CA ASP A 21 5.74 12.82 5.98
C ASP A 21 5.13 11.50 6.45
N ILE A 22 3.82 11.32 6.23
CA ILE A 22 3.13 10.07 6.55
C ILE A 22 3.64 8.94 5.66
N MET A 23 3.84 9.20 4.36
CA MET A 23 4.37 8.20 3.43
C MET A 23 5.80 7.77 3.79
N LEU A 24 6.67 8.74 4.11
CA LEU A 24 8.03 8.47 4.54
C LEU A 24 8.05 7.65 5.83
N GLY A 25 7.28 8.08 6.83
CA GLY A 25 7.18 7.37 8.11
C GLY A 25 6.69 5.94 7.94
N MET A 26 5.65 5.72 7.14
CA MET A 26 5.10 4.39 6.86
C MET A 26 6.12 3.48 6.19
N ASN A 27 6.78 3.96 5.13
CA ASN A 27 7.79 3.16 4.42
C ASN A 27 9.00 2.87 5.30
N PHE A 28 9.49 3.85 6.06
CA PHE A 28 10.64 3.68 6.92
C PHE A 28 10.41 2.61 8.00
N TRP A 29 9.35 2.74 8.79
CA TRP A 29 9.04 1.77 9.84
C TRP A 29 8.67 0.39 9.26
N GLY A 30 7.94 0.36 8.14
CA GLY A 30 7.60 -0.87 7.44
C GLY A 30 8.84 -1.62 6.92
N SER A 31 9.83 -0.91 6.38
CA SER A 31 11.09 -1.50 5.95
C SER A 31 11.91 -2.04 7.11
N ILE A 32 11.97 -1.34 8.24
CA ILE A 32 12.64 -1.85 9.46
C ILE A 32 11.97 -3.15 9.90
N TYR A 33 10.65 -3.16 10.04
CA TYR A 33 9.91 -4.35 10.44
C TYR A 33 10.13 -5.53 9.48
N SER A 34 10.05 -5.28 8.17
CA SER A 34 10.24 -6.30 7.13
C SER A 34 11.67 -6.85 7.13
N PHE A 35 12.67 -5.99 7.33
CA PHE A 35 14.07 -6.40 7.42
C PHE A 35 14.32 -7.30 8.62
N ILE A 36 13.81 -6.91 9.81
CA ILE A 36 13.91 -7.73 11.02
C ILE A 36 13.26 -9.09 10.81
N TYR A 37 12.05 -9.12 10.23
CA TYR A 37 11.34 -10.37 9.94
C TYR A 37 12.12 -11.27 8.98
N MET A 38 12.62 -10.73 7.86
CA MET A 38 13.32 -11.53 6.85
C MET A 38 14.68 -12.07 7.32
N PHE A 39 15.43 -11.31 8.12
CA PHE A 39 16.83 -11.64 8.42
C PHE A 39 17.12 -12.04 9.87
N LEU A 40 16.30 -11.62 10.84
CA LEU A 40 16.57 -11.86 12.26
C LEU A 40 15.62 -12.88 12.90
N VAL A 41 14.47 -13.16 12.28
CA VAL A 41 13.52 -14.18 12.77
C VAL A 41 13.88 -15.55 12.16
N PRO A 42 14.00 -16.61 12.97
CA PRO A 42 14.20 -17.97 12.44
C PRO A 42 13.08 -18.35 11.48
N GLY A 43 13.44 -18.73 10.24
CA GLY A 43 12.48 -19.03 9.17
C GLY A 43 12.05 -17.83 8.32
N GLY A 44 12.67 -16.66 8.49
CA GLY A 44 12.37 -15.45 7.71
C GLY A 44 12.76 -15.49 6.22
N GLY A 45 13.60 -16.45 5.80
CA GLY A 45 13.89 -16.75 4.39
C GLY A 45 14.65 -15.66 3.62
N GLY A 46 15.15 -14.62 4.28
CA GLY A 46 15.77 -13.47 3.61
C GLY A 46 17.08 -13.81 2.88
N PHE A 47 17.89 -14.72 3.43
CA PHE A 47 19.15 -15.14 2.81
C PHE A 47 18.91 -16.01 1.58
N GLU A 48 17.94 -16.91 1.65
CA GLU A 48 17.50 -17.77 0.56
C GLU A 48 16.91 -16.93 -0.59
N ALA A 49 16.10 -15.92 -0.26
CA ALA A 49 15.57 -14.97 -1.25
C ALA A 49 16.69 -14.21 -1.99
N MET A 50 17.73 -13.78 -1.27
CA MET A 50 18.90 -13.13 -1.90
C MET A 50 19.69 -14.10 -2.80
N GLN A 51 19.85 -15.35 -2.38
CA GLN A 51 20.51 -16.37 -3.19
C GLN A 51 19.70 -16.68 -4.46
N PHE A 52 18.37 -16.77 -4.34
CA PHE A 52 17.47 -16.94 -5.48
C PHE A 52 17.61 -15.80 -6.49
N CYS A 53 17.62 -14.54 -6.03
CA CYS A 53 17.80 -13.38 -6.92
C CYS A 53 19.18 -13.37 -7.60
N LYS A 54 20.23 -13.90 -6.95
CA LYS A 54 21.56 -14.05 -7.56
C LYS A 54 21.60 -15.14 -8.62
N GLN A 55 20.86 -16.24 -8.42
CA GLN A 55 20.78 -17.35 -9.38
C GLN A 55 19.85 -17.03 -10.56
N HIS A 56 18.81 -16.23 -10.33
CA HIS A 56 17.81 -15.84 -11.32
C HIS A 56 17.71 -14.31 -11.44
N PRO A 57 18.60 -13.67 -12.24
CA PRO A 57 18.61 -12.22 -12.38
C PRO A 57 17.34 -11.66 -13.06
N GLU A 58 16.63 -12.45 -13.85
CA GLU A 58 15.34 -12.08 -14.43
C GLU A 58 14.30 -11.81 -13.34
N ALA A 59 14.23 -12.68 -12.32
CA ALA A 59 13.32 -12.49 -11.19
C ALA A 59 13.67 -11.23 -10.38
N ALA A 60 14.95 -10.89 -10.26
CA ALA A 60 15.37 -9.64 -9.63
C ALA A 60 14.85 -8.41 -10.42
N TRP A 61 14.81 -8.50 -11.75
CA TRP A 61 14.22 -7.47 -12.60
C TRP A 61 12.71 -7.37 -12.41
N ASP A 62 12.00 -8.50 -12.36
CA ASP A 62 10.55 -8.50 -12.11
C ASP A 62 10.21 -7.86 -10.75
N ILE A 63 11.01 -8.17 -9.72
CA ILE A 63 10.88 -7.55 -8.39
C ILE A 63 11.14 -6.04 -8.45
N LEU A 64 12.15 -5.60 -9.20
CA LEU A 64 12.46 -4.17 -9.34
C LEU A 64 11.30 -3.43 -10.02
N TRP A 65 10.75 -3.97 -11.11
CA TRP A 65 9.59 -3.39 -11.78
C TRP A 65 8.35 -3.38 -10.88
N PHE A 66 8.14 -4.45 -10.12
CA PHE A 66 7.08 -4.51 -9.12
C PHE A 66 7.24 -3.40 -8.07
N CYS A 67 8.45 -3.17 -7.55
CA CYS A 67 8.76 -2.10 -6.61
C CYS A 67 8.53 -0.70 -7.22
N VAL A 68 8.94 -0.46 -8.46
CA VAL A 68 8.71 0.82 -9.16
C VAL A 68 7.22 1.08 -9.34
N CYS A 69 6.47 0.11 -9.84
CA CYS A 69 5.01 0.20 -9.94
C CYS A 69 4.36 0.44 -8.57
N GLY A 70 4.84 -0.24 -7.53
CA GLY A 70 4.40 -0.06 -6.15
C GLY A 70 4.63 1.36 -5.64
N ALA A 71 5.83 1.91 -5.86
CA ALA A 71 6.20 3.26 -5.46
C ALA A 71 5.32 4.32 -6.17
N VAL A 72 5.08 4.15 -7.47
CA VAL A 72 4.16 5.01 -8.23
C VAL A 72 2.74 4.91 -7.65
N GLY A 73 2.22 3.70 -7.43
CA GLY A 73 0.90 3.49 -6.83
C GLY A 73 0.74 4.10 -5.44
N GLN A 74 1.80 4.06 -4.63
CA GLN A 74 1.79 4.64 -3.28
C GLN A 74 1.69 6.17 -3.31
N ASN A 75 2.34 6.84 -4.27
CA ASN A 75 2.17 8.27 -4.49
C ASN A 75 0.71 8.63 -4.82
N PHE A 76 0.03 7.82 -5.65
CA PHE A 76 -1.39 8.02 -5.95
C PHE A 76 -2.28 7.84 -4.72
N ILE A 77 -2.01 6.85 -3.87
CA ILE A 77 -2.76 6.62 -2.63
C ILE A 77 -2.63 7.83 -1.70
N PHE A 78 -1.40 8.27 -1.42
CA PHE A 78 -1.18 9.41 -0.51
C PHE A 78 -1.74 10.71 -1.07
N THR A 79 -1.61 10.94 -2.37
CA THR A 79 -2.23 12.08 -3.06
C THR A 79 -3.76 12.05 -2.93
N THR A 80 -4.37 10.88 -3.12
CA THR A 80 -5.83 10.71 -2.98
C THR A 80 -6.27 10.97 -1.54
N ILE A 81 -5.53 10.48 -0.55
CA ILE A 81 -5.81 10.73 0.87
C ILE A 81 -5.70 12.22 1.18
N SER A 82 -4.68 12.91 0.66
CA SER A 82 -4.50 14.34 0.89
C SER A 82 -5.59 15.21 0.23
N LEU A 83 -6.13 14.81 -0.91
CA LEU A 83 -7.15 15.57 -1.66
C LEU A 83 -8.59 15.23 -1.26
N PHE A 84 -8.91 13.94 -1.12
CA PHE A 84 -10.28 13.45 -0.95
C PHE A 84 -10.51 12.73 0.39
N GLY A 85 -9.48 12.58 1.21
CA GLY A 85 -9.54 11.88 2.48
C GLY A 85 -9.42 10.36 2.34
N SER A 86 -9.33 9.69 3.50
CA SER A 86 -9.13 8.23 3.57
C SER A 86 -10.33 7.42 3.08
N LEU A 87 -11.56 7.91 3.31
CA LEU A 87 -12.78 7.21 2.90
C LEU A 87 -12.85 7.04 1.38
N ALA A 88 -12.61 8.13 0.64
CA ALA A 88 -12.60 8.10 -0.82
C ALA A 88 -11.52 7.15 -1.36
N ASN A 89 -10.31 7.16 -0.78
CA ASN A 89 -9.25 6.22 -1.14
C ASN A 89 -9.66 4.75 -0.93
N THR A 90 -10.31 4.43 0.19
CA THR A 90 -10.80 3.07 0.48
C THR A 90 -11.87 2.65 -0.52
N THR A 91 -12.80 3.54 -0.87
CA THR A 91 -13.81 3.25 -1.90
C THR A 91 -13.17 2.97 -3.25
N ILE A 92 -12.25 3.84 -3.70
CA ILE A 92 -11.56 3.68 -5.00
C ILE A 92 -10.80 2.35 -5.05
N THR A 93 -10.03 2.03 -4.01
CA THR A 93 -9.24 0.80 -3.98
C THR A 93 -10.10 -0.46 -3.92
N THR A 94 -11.22 -0.43 -3.21
CA THR A 94 -12.17 -1.54 -3.15
C THR A 94 -12.83 -1.78 -4.50
N VAL A 95 -13.27 -0.71 -5.18
CA VAL A 95 -13.84 -0.79 -6.53
C VAL A 95 -12.83 -1.37 -7.51
N ARG A 96 -11.57 -0.91 -7.48
CA ARG A 96 -10.50 -1.47 -8.31
C ARG A 96 -10.30 -2.97 -8.07
N LYS A 97 -10.25 -3.41 -6.81
CA LYS A 97 -10.11 -4.83 -6.45
C LYS A 97 -11.29 -5.66 -6.94
N PHE A 98 -12.50 -5.16 -6.78
CA PHE A 98 -13.72 -5.82 -7.26
C PHE A 98 -13.69 -6.02 -8.78
N PHE A 99 -13.33 -4.98 -9.54
CA PHE A 99 -13.17 -5.10 -10.99
C PHE A 99 -12.07 -6.10 -11.38
N SER A 100 -10.94 -6.13 -10.68
CA SER A 100 -9.89 -7.14 -10.94
C SER A 100 -10.41 -8.56 -10.72
N ILE A 101 -11.22 -8.79 -9.69
CA ILE A 101 -11.85 -10.09 -9.41
C ILE A 101 -12.82 -10.48 -10.54
N LEU A 102 -13.69 -9.54 -10.95
CA LEU A 102 -14.62 -9.75 -12.05
C LEU A 102 -13.90 -10.14 -13.35
N VAL A 103 -12.90 -9.34 -13.74
CA VAL A 103 -12.12 -9.59 -14.97
C VAL A 103 -11.41 -10.94 -14.89
N SER A 104 -10.83 -11.28 -13.75
CA SER A 104 -10.15 -12.57 -13.53
C SER A 104 -11.11 -13.77 -13.67
N SER A 105 -12.31 -13.68 -13.09
CA SER A 105 -13.33 -14.74 -13.18
C SER A 105 -13.84 -14.91 -14.62
N LEU A 106 -14.11 -13.79 -15.33
CA LEU A 106 -14.55 -13.81 -16.72
C LEU A 106 -13.49 -14.44 -17.63
N TYR A 107 -12.21 -14.07 -17.45
CA TYR A 107 -11.11 -14.62 -18.25
C TYR A 107 -10.84 -16.10 -17.95
N SER A 108 -10.96 -16.50 -16.68
CA SER A 108 -10.71 -17.88 -16.25
C SER A 108 -11.86 -18.86 -16.57
N GLY A 109 -13.01 -18.35 -17.03
CA GLY A 109 -14.19 -19.16 -17.39
C GLY A 109 -14.88 -19.88 -16.21
N ASN A 110 -14.39 -19.69 -14.99
CA ASN A 110 -14.93 -20.27 -13.77
C ASN A 110 -15.73 -19.19 -13.02
N PRO A 111 -17.07 -19.28 -12.99
CA PRO A 111 -17.87 -18.34 -12.23
C PRO A 111 -17.56 -18.48 -10.73
N LEU A 112 -17.49 -17.34 -10.05
CA LEU A 112 -17.35 -17.30 -8.59
C LEU A 112 -18.58 -18.00 -7.97
N SER A 113 -18.33 -18.90 -7.02
CA SER A 113 -19.37 -19.55 -6.21
C SER A 113 -20.19 -18.52 -5.43
N ASP A 114 -21.45 -18.82 -5.09
CA ASP A 114 -22.35 -17.92 -4.34
C ASP A 114 -21.78 -17.46 -2.98
N ARG A 115 -20.76 -18.16 -2.43
CA ARG A 115 -20.04 -17.75 -1.20
C ARG A 115 -18.80 -16.88 -1.46
N GLN A 116 -18.40 -16.71 -2.72
CA GLN A 116 -17.23 -15.94 -3.17
C GLN A 116 -17.60 -14.54 -3.71
N TRP A 117 -18.90 -14.28 -3.92
CA TRP A 117 -19.48 -12.95 -4.19
C TRP A 117 -19.67 -12.15 -2.90
#